data_AF-A1L2X8-F1
#
_entry.id   AF-A1L2X8-F1
#
_cell.length_a   1.000
_cell.length_b   1.000
_cell.length_c   1.000
_cell.angle_alpha   90.00
_cell.angle_beta   90.00
_cell.angle_gamma   90.00
#
_symmetry.space_group_name_H-M   'P 1'
#
loop_
_entity.id
_entity.type
_entity.pdbx_description
1 polymer ?
#
loop_
_entity_poly.entity_id
_entity_poly.type
_entity_poly.pdbx_seq_one_letter_code
_entity_poly.pdbx_strand_id
1 'polypeptide(L)'
;MPWWCCGCFFPPCISEEEITALTVNREIERILKLQKERSRAEIKLLLLGTGESGKSTFIKQMRIIHGTGFSEQERKFYARLVHQNIVTCAQSLVWAMETLQVPYTIQNNQLNGSMIRELYAFRIQRIEEPHVKAISKLWSDTGIQRCYERRREFQLLDSTNYYLSNLERLTQDGYQPTDEDILRIRMPTTGINEYCFSVENMDLRMVDVGGQKSERRKWIHSFENVSALIYLASLSEYDQKLEENSHEVRSP
;
A
#
# COMPACT_ATOMS: atom_id res chain seq x y z
N MET A 1 -32.15 74.44 42.99
CA MET A 1 -32.45 73.45 44.06
C MET A 1 -33.49 72.47 43.51
N PRO A 2 -33.44 71.19 43.91
CA PRO A 2 -32.85 70.07 43.14
C PRO A 2 -33.94 69.24 42.42
N TRP A 3 -33.74 68.05 41.85
CA TRP A 3 -33.75 66.73 42.51
C TRP A 3 -33.09 65.67 41.60
N TRP A 4 -32.20 64.89 42.21
CA TRP A 4 -31.59 63.66 41.70
C TRP A 4 -32.59 62.49 41.72
N CYS A 5 -32.39 61.45 40.89
CA CYS A 5 -32.20 60.08 41.39
C CYS A 5 -31.73 59.06 40.32
N CYS A 6 -30.63 58.36 40.67
CA CYS A 6 -30.29 56.94 40.42
C CYS A 6 -30.07 56.44 38.97
N GLY A 7 -28.98 55.78 38.57
CA GLY A 7 -27.99 55.02 39.35
C GLY A 7 -28.12 53.51 39.11
N CYS A 8 -27.99 53.03 37.86
CA CYS A 8 -27.95 51.60 37.54
C CYS A 8 -26.92 51.32 36.44
N PHE A 9 -25.69 50.99 36.83
CA PHE A 9 -24.73 50.25 36.01
C PHE A 9 -25.14 48.77 36.03
N PHE A 10 -26.07 48.35 35.16
CA PHE A 10 -26.28 46.92 34.91
C PHE A 10 -25.19 46.45 33.93
N PRO A 11 -24.45 45.36 34.22
CA PRO A 11 -23.66 44.71 33.18
C PRO A 11 -24.63 44.17 32.12
N PRO A 12 -24.23 44.08 30.84
CA PRO A 12 -25.09 43.48 29.83
C PRO A 12 -25.45 42.06 30.27
N CYS A 13 -26.74 41.73 30.26
CA CYS A 13 -27.24 40.40 30.57
C CYS A 13 -26.80 39.45 29.45
N ILE A 14 -25.57 38.94 29.54
CA ILE A 14 -25.06 37.91 28.65
C ILE A 14 -25.91 36.66 28.91
N SER A 15 -26.54 36.12 27.86
CA SER A 15 -27.36 34.92 28.02
C SER A 15 -26.48 33.73 28.42
N GLU A 16 -27.04 32.74 29.11
CA GLU A 16 -26.29 31.52 29.43
C GLU A 16 -25.75 30.83 28.16
N GLU A 17 -26.48 30.95 27.05
CA GLU A 17 -26.05 30.49 25.72
C GLU A 17 -24.81 31.25 25.22
N GLU A 18 -24.75 32.58 25.37
CA GLU A 18 -23.59 33.39 25.00
C GLU A 18 -22.37 33.09 25.88
N ILE A 19 -22.55 32.88 27.19
CA ILE A 19 -21.46 32.46 28.10
C ILE A 19 -20.92 31.09 27.69
N THR A 20 -21.81 30.15 27.34
CA THR A 20 -21.45 28.81 26.88
C THR A 20 -20.70 28.89 25.55
N ALA A 21 -21.20 29.67 24.60
CA ALA A 21 -20.56 29.89 23.30
C ALA A 21 -19.16 30.51 23.43
N LEU A 22 -18.98 31.50 24.31
CA LEU A 22 -17.67 32.10 24.60
C LEU A 22 -16.70 31.09 25.22
N THR A 23 -17.19 30.20 26.08
CA THR A 23 -16.39 29.16 26.71
C THR A 23 -15.94 28.11 25.68
N VAL A 24 -16.87 27.64 24.85
CA VAL A 24 -16.58 26.72 23.74
C VAL A 24 -15.61 27.36 22.75
N ASN A 25 -15.80 28.63 22.38
CA ASN A 25 -14.92 29.32 21.44
C ASN A 25 -13.49 29.44 21.99
N ARG A 26 -13.32 29.77 23.28
CA ARG A 26 -11.97 29.79 23.91
C ARG A 26 -11.31 28.42 23.88
N GLU A 27 -12.07 27.34 24.12
CA GLU A 27 -11.52 25.99 24.08
C GLU A 27 -11.13 25.59 22.65
N ILE A 28 -11.95 25.93 21.65
CA ILE A 28 -11.60 25.73 20.24
C ILE A 28 -10.33 26.49 19.88
N GLU A 29 -10.20 27.77 20.24
CA GLU A 29 -9.00 28.56 19.99
C GLU A 29 -7.75 27.96 20.65
N ARG A 30 -7.90 27.43 21.88
CA ARG A 30 -6.83 26.72 22.59
C ARG A 30 -6.40 25.47 21.83
N ILE A 31 -7.35 24.64 21.39
CA ILE A 31 -7.08 23.41 20.62
C ILE A 31 -6.41 23.76 19.29
N LEU A 32 -6.89 24.77 18.57
CA LEU A 32 -6.32 25.22 17.30
C LEU A 32 -4.88 25.70 17.45
N LYS A 33 -4.58 26.43 18.54
CA LYS A 33 -3.21 26.89 18.83
C LYS A 33 -2.27 25.70 19.06
N LEU A 34 -2.68 24.74 19.89
CA LEU A 34 -1.89 23.53 20.17
C LEU A 34 -1.67 22.68 18.91
N GLN A 35 -2.70 22.53 18.07
CA GLN A 35 -2.59 21.83 16.79
C GLN A 35 -1.62 22.52 15.84
N LYS A 36 -1.62 23.86 15.79
CA LYS A 36 -0.70 24.65 14.95
C LYS A 36 0.75 24.56 15.43
N GLU A 37 0.98 24.50 16.73
CA GLU A 37 2.32 24.31 17.30
C GLU A 37 2.84 22.90 16.98
N ARG A 38 1.99 21.88 17.14
CA ARG A 38 2.33 20.50 16.78
C ARG A 38 2.62 20.33 15.29
N SER A 39 1.79 20.90 14.41
CA SER A 39 1.98 20.81 12.96
C SER A 39 3.23 21.54 12.47
N ARG A 40 3.70 22.57 13.18
CA ARG A 40 4.98 23.24 12.89
C ARG A 40 6.20 22.41 13.30
N ALA A 41 6.07 21.58 14.32
CA ALA A 41 7.15 20.70 14.79
C ALA A 41 7.21 19.39 13.99
N GLU A 42 6.10 18.98 13.38
CA GLU A 42 6.01 17.78 12.55
C GLU A 42 6.75 17.96 11.20
N ILE A 43 7.58 16.99 10.84
CA ILE A 43 8.31 16.97 9.58
C ILE A 43 7.48 16.20 8.55
N LYS A 44 7.00 16.90 7.52
CA LYS A 44 6.20 16.30 6.44
C LYS A 44 7.12 15.81 5.31
N LEU A 45 7.12 14.50 5.06
CA LEU A 45 7.91 13.84 4.03
C LEU A 45 6.99 13.32 2.92
N LEU A 46 7.21 13.75 1.67
CA LEU A 46 6.45 13.27 0.52
C LEU A 46 7.24 12.18 -0.22
N LEU A 47 6.64 11.00 -0.38
CA LEU A 47 7.22 9.89 -1.13
C LEU A 47 6.74 9.93 -2.58
N LEU A 48 7.67 10.08 -3.52
CA LEU A 48 7.41 10.03 -4.96
C LEU A 48 8.13 8.87 -5.63
N GLY A 49 7.67 8.52 -6.83
CA GLY A 49 8.27 7.48 -7.66
C GLY A 49 7.24 6.80 -8.55
N THR A 50 7.71 6.07 -9.55
CA THR A 50 6.87 5.28 -10.46
C THR A 50 6.05 4.20 -9.72
N GLY A 51 5.07 3.59 -10.39
CA GLY A 51 4.44 2.37 -9.86
C GLY A 51 5.52 1.33 -9.52
N GLU A 52 5.34 0.52 -8.48
CA GLU A 52 6.31 -0.51 -8.06
C GLU A 52 7.68 -0.05 -7.57
N SER A 53 7.98 1.26 -7.52
CA SER A 53 9.28 1.75 -7.05
C SER A 53 9.63 1.49 -5.58
N GLY A 54 8.75 0.83 -4.81
CA GLY A 54 9.01 0.44 -3.42
C GLY A 54 8.52 1.42 -2.35
N LYS A 55 7.79 2.49 -2.71
CA LYS A 55 7.23 3.48 -1.74
C LYS A 55 6.47 2.84 -0.59
N SER A 56 5.47 2.03 -0.89
CA SER A 56 4.65 1.40 0.15
C SER A 56 5.45 0.35 0.93
N THR A 57 6.48 -0.26 0.33
CA THR A 57 7.42 -1.13 1.05
C THR A 57 8.25 -0.35 2.05
N PHE A 58 8.73 0.84 1.67
CA PHE A 58 9.43 1.75 2.58
C PHE A 58 8.57 2.14 3.79
N ILE A 59 7.29 2.48 3.55
CA ILE A 59 6.35 2.81 4.64
C ILE A 59 6.08 1.62 5.54
N LYS A 60 5.88 0.42 4.96
CA LYS A 60 5.72 -0.81 5.75
C LYS A 60 6.94 -1.06 6.64
N GLN A 61 8.16 -0.81 6.15
CA GLN A 61 9.38 -0.89 6.96
C GLN A 61 9.39 0.12 8.11
N MET A 62 9.05 1.39 7.83
CA MET A 62 8.92 2.42 8.88
C MET A 62 7.94 2.00 9.98
N ARG A 63 6.83 1.36 9.58
CA ARG A 63 5.83 0.83 10.51
C ARG A 63 6.33 -0.33 11.37
N ILE A 64 7.17 -1.20 10.82
CA ILE A 64 7.79 -2.31 11.55
C ILE A 64 8.82 -1.78 12.56
N ILE A 65 9.66 -0.83 12.15
CA ILE A 65 10.82 -0.38 12.94
C ILE A 65 10.43 0.69 13.98
N HIS A 66 9.58 1.65 13.60
CA HIS A 66 9.23 2.82 14.40
C HIS A 66 7.76 2.89 14.81
N GLY A 67 6.94 1.95 14.33
CA GLY A 67 5.52 1.86 14.66
C GLY A 67 5.22 0.71 15.62
N THR A 68 3.93 0.38 15.72
CA THR A 68 3.44 -0.77 16.51
C THR A 68 3.46 -2.09 15.71
N GLY A 69 4.07 -2.10 14.53
CA GLY A 69 4.01 -3.23 13.60
C GLY A 69 2.58 -3.46 13.05
N PHE A 70 2.30 -4.70 12.64
CA PHE A 70 1.00 -5.12 12.11
C PHE A 70 0.20 -5.91 13.15
N SER A 71 -1.04 -5.48 13.39
CA SER A 71 -1.97 -6.17 14.28
C SER A 71 -2.41 -7.53 13.71
N GLU A 72 -2.92 -8.42 14.56
CA GLU A 72 -3.42 -9.73 14.14
C GLU A 72 -4.55 -9.61 13.08
N GLN A 73 -5.42 -8.60 13.23
CA GLN A 73 -6.51 -8.33 12.27
C GLN A 73 -5.96 -7.94 10.90
N GLU A 74 -4.92 -7.11 10.87
CA GLU A 74 -4.27 -6.73 9.62
C GLU A 74 -3.49 -7.90 9.01
N ARG A 75 -2.82 -8.72 9.83
CA ARG A 75 -2.18 -9.95 9.35
C ARG A 75 -3.18 -10.88 8.69
N LYS A 76 -4.39 -11.05 9.24
CA LYS A 76 -5.47 -11.82 8.61
C LYS A 76 -5.88 -11.22 7.26
N PHE A 77 -5.99 -9.90 7.16
CA PHE A 77 -6.25 -9.22 5.89
C PHE A 77 -5.12 -9.43 4.87
N TYR A 78 -3.86 -9.33 5.30
CA TYR A 78 -2.70 -9.58 4.44
C TYR A 78 -2.57 -11.04 4.01
N ALA A 79 -3.02 -12.01 4.81
CA ALA A 79 -3.00 -13.43 4.46
C ALA A 79 -3.79 -13.69 3.18
N ARG A 80 -4.98 -13.09 3.08
CA ARG A 80 -5.78 -13.08 1.86
C ARG A 80 -4.99 -12.54 0.68
N LEU A 81 -4.36 -11.38 0.82
CA LEU A 81 -3.64 -10.73 -0.28
C LEU A 81 -2.43 -11.52 -0.76
N VAL A 82 -1.73 -12.23 0.13
CA VAL A 82 -0.67 -13.18 -0.24
C VAL A 82 -1.24 -14.25 -1.17
N HIS A 83 -2.41 -14.81 -0.84
CA HIS A 83 -3.05 -15.85 -1.66
C HIS A 83 -3.48 -15.30 -3.02
N GLN A 84 -3.99 -14.08 -3.08
CA GLN A 84 -4.30 -13.40 -4.34
C GLN A 84 -3.05 -13.20 -5.20
N ASN A 85 -1.95 -12.73 -4.60
CA ASN A 85 -0.67 -12.53 -5.27
C ASN A 85 -0.07 -13.83 -5.80
N ILE A 86 -0.14 -14.94 -5.04
CA ILE A 86 0.30 -16.27 -5.50
C ILE A 86 -0.44 -16.68 -6.77
N VAL A 87 -1.77 -16.54 -6.79
CA VAL A 87 -2.59 -16.89 -7.96
C VAL A 87 -2.24 -15.98 -9.14
N THR A 88 -2.11 -14.68 -8.93
CA THR A 88 -1.66 -13.74 -9.98
C THR A 88 -0.30 -14.13 -10.55
N CYS A 89 0.68 -14.48 -9.71
CA CYS A 89 2.00 -14.93 -10.17
C CYS A 89 1.90 -16.17 -11.07
N ALA A 90 1.13 -17.18 -10.65
CA ALA A 90 0.94 -18.40 -11.41
C ALA A 90 0.22 -18.15 -12.75
N GLN A 91 -0.81 -17.29 -12.74
CA GLN A 91 -1.54 -16.89 -13.95
C GLN A 91 -0.64 -16.15 -14.95
N SER A 92 0.19 -15.20 -14.49
CA SER A 92 1.14 -14.50 -15.35
C SER A 92 2.13 -15.45 -16.02
N LEU A 93 2.63 -16.45 -15.29
CA LEU A 93 3.53 -17.46 -15.87
C LEU A 93 2.83 -18.37 -16.90
N VAL A 94 1.60 -18.82 -16.61
CA VAL A 94 0.79 -19.61 -17.56
C VAL A 94 0.51 -18.81 -18.83
N TRP A 95 0.12 -17.54 -18.69
CA TRP A 95 -0.09 -16.64 -19.82
C TRP A 95 1.18 -16.40 -20.64
N ALA A 96 2.34 -16.29 -19.96
CA ALA A 96 3.62 -16.14 -20.63
C ALA A 96 4.01 -17.37 -21.45
N MET A 97 3.64 -18.59 -21.02
CA MET A 97 3.87 -19.79 -21.82
C MET A 97 3.16 -19.74 -23.17
N GLU A 98 1.89 -19.31 -23.17
CA GLU A 98 1.09 -19.14 -24.39
C GLU A 98 1.69 -18.04 -25.28
N THR A 99 2.03 -16.90 -24.69
CA THR A 99 2.55 -15.74 -25.43
C THR A 99 3.93 -15.99 -26.03
N LEU A 100 4.82 -16.63 -25.27
CA LEU A 100 6.20 -16.93 -25.69
C LEU A 100 6.31 -18.27 -26.43
N GLN A 101 5.19 -18.98 -26.64
CA GLN A 101 5.12 -20.28 -27.30
C GLN A 101 6.05 -21.31 -26.67
N VAL A 102 6.15 -21.32 -25.33
CA VAL A 102 6.93 -22.29 -24.57
C VAL A 102 6.03 -23.47 -24.22
N PRO A 103 6.33 -24.70 -24.65
CA PRO A 103 5.50 -25.86 -24.33
C PRO A 103 5.67 -26.29 -22.87
N TYR A 104 4.61 -26.87 -22.30
CA TYR A 104 4.70 -27.59 -21.03
C TYR A 104 5.59 -28.82 -21.22
N THR A 105 6.49 -29.04 -20.27
CA THR A 105 7.33 -30.25 -20.29
C THR A 105 6.57 -31.45 -19.74
N ILE A 106 5.70 -31.22 -18.75
CA ILE A 106 4.85 -32.25 -18.15
C ILE A 106 3.47 -32.18 -18.81
N GLN A 107 3.05 -33.25 -19.49
CA GLN A 107 1.81 -33.27 -20.28
C GLN A 107 0.56 -32.91 -19.44
N ASN A 108 0.50 -33.35 -18.18
CA ASN A 108 -0.62 -33.05 -17.28
C ASN A 108 -0.69 -31.56 -16.85
N ASN A 109 0.38 -30.78 -17.04
CA ASN A 109 0.40 -29.38 -16.63
C ASN A 109 -0.44 -28.47 -17.52
N GLN A 110 -0.82 -28.91 -18.72
CA GLN A 110 -1.77 -28.17 -19.55
C GLN A 110 -3.16 -28.04 -18.88
N LEU A 111 -3.61 -29.09 -18.17
CA LEU A 111 -4.85 -29.06 -17.40
C LEU A 111 -4.70 -28.19 -16.15
N ASN A 112 -3.57 -28.30 -15.44
CA ASN A 112 -3.27 -27.44 -14.29
C ASN A 112 -3.24 -25.96 -14.69
N GLY A 113 -2.62 -25.64 -15.83
CA GLY A 113 -2.57 -24.28 -16.37
C GLY A 113 -3.97 -23.72 -16.68
N SER A 114 -4.81 -24.51 -17.36
CA SER A 114 -6.20 -24.15 -17.63
C SER A 114 -6.99 -23.88 -16.35
N MET A 115 -6.87 -24.76 -15.36
CA MET A 115 -7.54 -24.61 -14.05
C MET A 115 -7.12 -23.31 -13.34
N ILE A 116 -5.82 -23.01 -13.29
CA ILE A 116 -5.33 -21.79 -12.62
C ILE A 116 -5.74 -20.53 -13.39
N ARG A 117 -5.79 -20.58 -14.72
CA ARG A 117 -6.21 -19.45 -15.56
C ARG A 117 -7.67 -19.04 -15.33
N GLU A 118 -8.54 -19.98 -14.98
CA GLU A 118 -9.97 -19.73 -14.74
C GLU A 118 -10.25 -19.08 -13.36
N LEU A 119 -9.26 -19.02 -12.47
CA LEU A 119 -9.44 -18.43 -11.14
C LEU A 119 -9.59 -16.90 -11.20
N TYR A 120 -10.53 -16.38 -10.42
CA TYR A 120 -10.65 -14.94 -10.18
C TYR A 120 -9.77 -14.54 -8.98
N ALA A 121 -8.50 -14.20 -9.22
CA ALA A 121 -7.51 -13.90 -8.17
C ALA A 121 -8.05 -12.92 -7.09
N PHE A 122 -8.75 -11.86 -7.47
CA PHE A 122 -9.32 -10.86 -6.55
C PHE A 122 -10.40 -11.40 -5.59
N ARG A 123 -11.04 -12.53 -5.93
CA ARG A 123 -12.06 -13.19 -5.11
C ARG A 123 -11.48 -14.24 -4.17
N ILE A 124 -10.21 -14.60 -4.34
CA ILE A 124 -9.56 -15.59 -3.50
C ILE A 124 -9.47 -15.05 -2.07
N GLN A 125 -9.99 -15.86 -1.15
CA GLN A 125 -9.82 -15.72 0.31
C GLN A 125 -8.72 -16.65 0.79
N ARG A 126 -8.80 -17.91 0.33
CA ARG A 126 -7.84 -18.96 0.58
C ARG A 126 -7.66 -19.80 -0.69
N ILE A 127 -6.44 -20.24 -0.99
CA ILE A 127 -6.19 -21.20 -2.08
C ILE A 127 -6.58 -22.60 -1.61
N GLU A 128 -7.47 -23.26 -2.35
CA GLU A 128 -7.89 -24.63 -2.06
C GLU A 128 -6.83 -25.66 -2.49
N GLU A 129 -6.83 -26.82 -1.82
CA GLU A 129 -5.83 -27.87 -1.96
C GLU A 129 -5.56 -28.32 -3.42
N PRO A 130 -6.59 -28.51 -4.28
CA PRO A 130 -6.36 -28.87 -5.68
C PRO A 130 -5.56 -27.79 -6.43
N HIS A 131 -5.83 -26.52 -6.16
CA HIS A 131 -5.13 -25.39 -6.76
C HIS A 131 -3.70 -25.26 -6.23
N VAL A 132 -3.47 -25.53 -4.93
CA VAL A 132 -2.11 -25.55 -4.36
C VAL A 132 -1.25 -26.61 -5.07
N LYS A 133 -1.78 -27.83 -5.22
CA LYS A 133 -1.11 -28.91 -5.97
C LYS A 133 -0.85 -28.54 -7.43
N ALA A 134 -1.82 -27.91 -8.10
CA ALA A 134 -1.69 -27.48 -9.48
C ALA A 134 -0.56 -26.43 -9.63
N ILE A 135 -0.54 -25.41 -8.76
CA ILE A 135 0.50 -24.36 -8.77
C ILE A 135 1.88 -24.97 -8.46
N SER A 136 1.98 -25.90 -7.51
CA SER A 136 3.23 -26.61 -7.20
C SER A 136 3.77 -27.40 -8.40
N LYS A 137 2.89 -28.13 -9.10
CA LYS A 137 3.26 -28.88 -10.32
C LYS A 137 3.62 -27.98 -11.50
N LEU A 138 2.96 -26.83 -11.63
CA LEU A 138 3.31 -25.83 -12.62
C LEU A 138 4.68 -25.22 -12.32
N TRP A 139 4.94 -24.84 -11.07
CA TRP A 139 6.23 -24.24 -10.69
C TRP A 139 7.41 -25.21 -10.88
N SER A 140 7.21 -26.51 -10.75
CA SER A 140 8.23 -27.52 -11.03
C SER A 140 8.42 -27.85 -12.52
N ASP A 141 7.58 -27.31 -13.43
CA ASP A 141 7.72 -27.52 -14.87
C ASP A 141 8.88 -26.71 -15.45
N THR A 142 9.77 -27.35 -16.20
CA THR A 142 10.90 -26.68 -16.85
C THR A 142 10.47 -25.64 -17.89
N GLY A 143 9.29 -25.79 -18.49
CA GLY A 143 8.69 -24.78 -19.38
C GLY A 143 8.31 -23.51 -18.62
N ILE A 144 7.67 -23.65 -17.45
CA ILE A 144 7.35 -22.52 -16.57
C ILE A 144 8.64 -21.85 -16.05
N GLN A 145 9.64 -22.63 -15.65
CA GLN A 145 10.93 -22.10 -15.22
C GLN A 145 11.62 -21.29 -16.34
N ARG A 146 11.58 -21.78 -17.58
CA ARG A 146 12.09 -21.04 -18.74
C ARG A 146 11.34 -19.73 -18.99
N CYS A 147 10.02 -19.70 -18.78
CA CYS A 147 9.25 -18.45 -18.80
C CYS A 147 9.68 -17.50 -17.67
N TYR A 148 9.92 -18.02 -16.46
CA TYR A 148 10.42 -17.21 -15.34
C TYR A 148 11.82 -16.61 -15.58
N GLU A 149 12.71 -17.34 -16.26
CA GLU A 149 14.02 -16.81 -16.69
C GLU A 149 13.85 -15.63 -17.66
N ARG A 150 12.82 -15.70 -18.52
CA ARG A 150 12.42 -14.67 -19.50
C ARG A 150 11.44 -13.63 -18.94
N ARG A 151 11.29 -13.53 -17.61
CA ARG A 151 10.34 -12.64 -16.93
C ARG A 151 10.43 -11.15 -17.30
N ARG A 152 11.51 -10.70 -17.93
CA ARG A 152 11.67 -9.32 -18.44
C ARG A 152 10.79 -9.07 -19.69
N GLU A 153 10.34 -10.12 -20.38
CA GLU A 153 9.55 -10.01 -21.60
C GLU A 153 8.04 -9.80 -21.36
N PHE A 154 7.59 -9.92 -20.11
CA PHE A 154 6.19 -9.78 -19.71
C PHE A 154 6.04 -9.20 -18.30
N GLN A 155 4.82 -8.82 -17.91
CA GLN A 155 4.55 -8.32 -16.56
C GLN A 155 4.47 -9.48 -15.57
N LEU A 156 5.35 -9.46 -14.58
CA LEU A 156 5.41 -10.45 -13.51
C LEU A 156 5.77 -9.75 -12.20
N LEU A 157 5.18 -10.20 -11.09
CA LEU A 157 5.52 -9.67 -9.78
C LEU A 157 6.95 -10.09 -9.39
N ASP A 158 7.77 -9.14 -8.92
CA ASP A 158 9.13 -9.42 -8.46
C ASP A 158 9.17 -10.49 -7.35
N SER A 159 8.13 -10.53 -6.51
CA SER A 159 7.96 -11.50 -5.43
C SER A 159 7.53 -12.90 -5.90
N THR A 160 7.38 -13.16 -7.20
CA THR A 160 6.91 -14.46 -7.73
C THR A 160 7.75 -15.64 -7.22
N ASN A 161 9.07 -15.55 -7.30
CA ASN A 161 9.93 -16.66 -6.84
C ASN A 161 9.79 -16.91 -5.33
N TYR A 162 9.70 -15.84 -4.53
CA TYR A 162 9.47 -15.95 -3.09
C TYR A 162 8.17 -16.71 -2.80
N TYR A 163 7.08 -16.31 -3.45
CA TYR A 163 5.77 -16.93 -3.24
C TYR A 163 5.72 -18.39 -3.69
N LEU A 164 6.17 -18.69 -4.91
CA LEU A 164 6.04 -20.03 -5.48
C LEU A 164 7.03 -21.03 -4.86
N SER A 165 8.20 -20.57 -4.41
CA SER A 165 9.17 -21.42 -3.70
C SER A 165 8.77 -21.70 -2.25
N ASN A 166 7.91 -20.85 -1.65
CA ASN A 166 7.41 -21.03 -0.28
C ASN A 166 5.93 -21.44 -0.23
N LEU A 167 5.39 -21.95 -1.34
CA LEU A 167 3.95 -22.19 -1.51
C LEU A 167 3.34 -23.03 -0.37
N GLU A 168 4.03 -24.08 0.07
CA GLU A 168 3.58 -24.96 1.15
C GLU A 168 3.37 -24.19 2.46
N ARG A 169 4.38 -23.45 2.92
CA ARG A 169 4.30 -22.60 4.13
C ARG A 169 3.19 -21.56 4.02
N LEU A 170 3.00 -20.99 2.83
CA LEU A 170 2.05 -19.91 2.60
C LEU A 170 0.59 -20.38 2.50
N THR A 171 0.36 -21.68 2.28
CA THR A 171 -0.98 -22.24 2.06
C THR A 171 -1.41 -23.24 3.13
N GLN A 172 -0.53 -23.56 4.08
CA GLN A 172 -0.82 -24.41 5.24
C GLN A 172 -2.01 -23.92 6.06
N ASP A 173 -2.69 -24.85 6.73
CA ASP A 173 -3.72 -24.53 7.71
C ASP A 173 -3.17 -23.65 8.83
N GLY A 174 -3.91 -22.60 9.20
CA GLY A 174 -3.50 -21.67 10.24
C GLY A 174 -2.37 -20.71 9.85
N TYR A 175 -2.04 -20.58 8.56
CA TYR A 175 -1.04 -19.63 8.06
C TYR A 175 -1.26 -18.20 8.62
N GLN A 176 -0.22 -17.66 9.23
CA GLN A 176 -0.13 -16.26 9.66
C GLN A 176 1.02 -15.58 8.92
N PRO A 177 0.77 -14.48 8.18
CA PRO A 177 1.82 -13.78 7.46
C PRO A 177 2.89 -13.22 8.40
N THR A 178 4.13 -13.47 8.03
CA THR A 178 5.31 -12.81 8.60
C THR A 178 5.42 -11.38 8.09
N ASP A 179 6.30 -10.59 8.70
CA ASP A 179 6.58 -9.24 8.20
C ASP A 179 7.19 -9.27 6.80
N GLU A 180 8.02 -10.29 6.50
CA GLU A 180 8.55 -10.48 5.15
C GLU A 180 7.44 -10.77 4.15
N ASP A 181 6.47 -11.63 4.49
CA ASP A 181 5.31 -11.89 3.63
C ASP A 181 4.57 -10.58 3.31
N ILE A 182 4.32 -9.75 4.34
CA ILE A 182 3.59 -8.48 4.20
C ILE A 182 4.36 -7.47 3.34
N LEU A 183 5.68 -7.40 3.50
CA LEU A 183 6.55 -6.52 2.71
C LEU A 183 6.55 -6.89 1.23
N ARG A 184 6.41 -8.18 0.90
CA ARG A 184 6.39 -8.70 -0.49
C ARG A 184 5.05 -8.54 -1.19
N ILE A 185 3.97 -8.22 -0.47
CA ILE A 185 2.63 -8.05 -1.05
C ILE A 185 2.59 -6.86 -1.99
N ARG A 186 2.18 -7.13 -3.22
CA ARG A 186 1.79 -6.13 -4.20
C ARG A 186 0.32 -5.78 -4.02
N MET A 187 0.09 -4.51 -3.71
CA MET A 187 -1.21 -3.86 -3.77
C MET A 187 -1.01 -2.50 -4.47
N PRO A 188 -1.82 -2.17 -5.49
CA PRO A 188 -1.81 -0.82 -6.04
C PRO A 188 -2.24 0.20 -4.98
N THR A 189 -1.37 1.18 -4.72
CA THR A 189 -1.69 2.30 -3.84
C THR A 189 -2.63 3.25 -4.58
N THR A 190 -3.83 3.43 -4.05
CA THR A 190 -4.83 4.38 -4.55
C THR A 190 -4.94 5.58 -3.62
N GLY A 191 -5.05 6.77 -4.19
CA GLY A 191 -5.22 8.01 -3.42
C GLY A 191 -3.95 8.49 -2.75
N ILE A 192 -4.16 9.23 -1.66
CA ILE A 192 -3.12 9.82 -0.82
C ILE A 192 -3.28 9.19 0.56
N ASN A 193 -2.22 8.54 1.05
CA ASN A 193 -2.21 7.93 2.37
C ASN A 193 -1.17 8.64 3.24
N GLU A 194 -1.55 9.04 4.45
CA GLU A 194 -0.65 9.68 5.41
C GLU A 194 -0.36 8.73 6.57
N TYR A 195 0.91 8.68 6.98
CA TYR A 195 1.38 7.85 8.07
C TYR A 195 2.21 8.70 9.03
N CYS A 196 1.86 8.71 10.30
CA CYS A 196 2.60 9.41 11.33
C CYS A 196 3.48 8.43 12.12
N PHE A 197 4.76 8.75 12.25
CA PHE A 197 5.74 7.99 13.02
C PHE A 197 6.48 8.94 13.96
N SER A 198 6.73 8.51 15.19
CA SER A 198 7.65 9.22 16.09
C SER A 198 8.99 8.49 16.06
N VAL A 199 10.00 9.14 15.48
CA VAL A 199 11.36 8.61 15.35
C VAL A 199 12.28 9.41 16.25
N GLU A 200 12.76 8.79 17.31
CA GLU A 200 13.51 9.45 18.37
C GLU A 200 12.72 10.64 18.96
N ASN A 201 13.16 11.87 18.71
CA ASN A 201 12.51 13.11 19.16
C ASN A 201 11.84 13.87 18.01
N MET A 202 11.61 13.23 16.87
CA MET A 202 11.01 13.83 15.67
C MET A 202 9.68 13.15 15.33
N ASP A 203 8.64 13.96 15.17
CA ASP A 203 7.37 13.50 14.60
C ASP A 203 7.44 13.63 13.07
N LEU A 204 7.36 12.49 12.38
CA LEU A 204 7.38 12.40 10.93
C LEU A 204 5.97 12.12 10.40
N ARG A 205 5.52 12.92 9.43
CA ARG A 205 4.35 12.63 8.61
C ARG A 205 4.79 12.23 7.21
N MET A 206 4.72 10.94 6.92
CA MET A 206 5.02 10.41 5.59
C MET A 206 3.76 10.33 4.74
N VAL A 207 3.83 10.86 3.52
CA VAL A 207 2.73 10.88 2.56
C VAL A 207 3.06 9.94 1.40
N ASP A 208 2.31 8.84 1.26
CA ASP A 208 2.35 7.95 0.09
C ASP A 208 1.35 8.42 -0.95
N VAL A 209 1.79 8.54 -2.20
CA VAL A 209 0.91 8.80 -3.34
C VAL A 209 1.04 7.69 -4.38
N GLY A 210 -0.07 7.32 -5.00
CA GLY A 210 -0.09 6.32 -6.05
C GLY A 210 0.87 6.67 -7.20
N GLY A 211 1.76 5.74 -7.56
CA GLY A 211 2.80 5.95 -8.60
C GLY A 211 2.31 5.79 -10.05
N GLN A 212 1.13 5.22 -10.22
CA GLN A 212 0.46 4.94 -11.49
C GLN A 212 0.02 6.22 -12.20
N LYS A 213 0.02 6.26 -13.53
CA LYS A 213 -0.28 7.46 -14.33
C LYS A 213 -1.68 8.03 -14.04
N SER A 214 -2.64 7.16 -13.74
CA SER A 214 -4.00 7.54 -13.30
C SER A 214 -3.99 8.33 -11.97
N GLU A 215 -3.06 8.01 -11.07
CA GLU A 215 -2.97 8.58 -9.73
C GLU A 215 -2.12 9.87 -9.66
N ARG A 216 -1.21 10.09 -10.63
CA ARG A 216 -0.30 11.25 -10.65
C ARG A 216 -0.99 12.60 -10.60
N ARG A 217 -2.22 12.72 -11.10
CA ARG A 217 -3.00 13.97 -11.04
C ARG A 217 -3.32 14.41 -9.61
N LYS A 218 -3.34 13.46 -8.66
CA LYS A 218 -3.64 13.72 -7.24
C LYS A 218 -2.42 14.26 -6.48
N TRP A 219 -1.21 14.11 -7.03
CA TRP A 219 0.03 14.47 -6.34
C TRP A 219 0.08 15.95 -5.96
N ILE A 220 -0.47 16.84 -6.78
CA ILE A 220 -0.43 18.30 -6.57
C ILE A 220 -0.99 18.69 -5.18
N HIS A 221 -1.98 17.96 -4.67
CA HIS A 221 -2.59 18.21 -3.37
C HIS A 221 -1.69 17.82 -2.19
N SER A 222 -0.64 17.03 -2.43
CA SER A 222 0.27 16.54 -1.39
C SER A 222 1.51 17.41 -1.20
N PHE A 223 1.80 18.35 -2.11
CA PHE A 223 3.00 19.18 -2.08
C PHE A 223 2.94 20.38 -1.11
N GLU A 224 1.75 20.72 -0.60
CA GLU A 224 1.63 21.83 0.34
C GLU A 224 2.36 21.53 1.66
N ASN A 225 3.20 22.47 2.09
CA ASN A 225 3.93 22.43 3.36
C ASN A 225 4.77 21.15 3.57
N VAL A 226 5.33 20.59 2.50
CA VAL A 226 6.27 19.46 2.59
C VAL A 226 7.65 19.96 3.03
N SER A 227 8.23 19.31 4.03
CA SER A 227 9.58 19.61 4.52
C SER A 227 10.66 19.03 3.61
N ALA A 228 10.47 17.80 3.11
CA ALA A 228 11.38 17.16 2.17
C ALA A 228 10.67 16.12 1.29
N LEU A 229 11.29 15.85 0.14
CA LEU A 229 10.82 14.88 -0.85
C LEU A 229 11.77 13.68 -0.89
N ILE A 230 11.22 12.48 -0.82
CA ILE A 230 11.97 11.24 -1.00
C ILE A 230 11.52 10.61 -2.32
N TYR A 231 12.40 10.58 -3.30
CA TYR A 231 12.13 9.97 -4.60
C TYR A 231 12.68 8.54 -4.63
N LEU A 232 11.81 7.56 -4.87
CA LEU A 232 12.18 6.16 -5.00
C LEU A 232 12.12 5.73 -6.46
N ALA A 233 13.21 5.14 -6.94
CA ALA A 233 13.35 4.57 -8.27
C ALA A 233 13.74 3.09 -8.17
N SER A 234 13.12 2.24 -8.98
CA SER A 234 13.49 0.83 -9.08
C SER A 234 14.65 0.66 -10.06
N LEU A 235 15.73 0.04 -9.61
CA LEU A 235 16.88 -0.29 -10.47
C LEU A 235 16.68 -1.57 -11.27
N SER A 236 15.78 -2.47 -10.84
CA SER A 236 15.53 -3.76 -11.48
C SER A 236 14.57 -3.67 -12.67
N GLU A 237 13.91 -2.53 -12.85
CA GLU A 237 12.88 -2.32 -13.88
C GLU A 237 13.39 -1.54 -15.11
N TYR A 238 14.69 -1.25 -15.19
CA TYR A 238 15.28 -0.45 -16.27
C TYR A 238 15.05 -1.05 -17.67
N ASP A 239 14.89 -2.37 -17.76
CA ASP A 239 14.65 -3.12 -18.99
C ASP A 239 13.22 -3.64 -19.11
N GLN A 240 12.32 -3.18 -18.24
CA GLN A 240 10.92 -3.55 -18.25
C GLN A 240 10.05 -2.49 -18.94
N LYS A 241 8.98 -2.97 -19.57
CA LYS A 241 7.93 -2.10 -20.13
C LYS A 241 7.00 -1.62 -19.03
N LEU A 242 6.42 -0.43 -19.20
CA LEU A 242 5.34 0.03 -18.33
C LEU A 242 4.10 -0.86 -18.53
N GLU A 243 3.50 -1.32 -17.42
CA GLU A 243 2.22 -2.04 -17.44
C GLU A 243 1.11 -1.20 -18.11
N GLU A 244 1.16 0.13 -17.91
CA GLU A 244 0.19 1.09 -18.44
C GLU A 244 0.43 1.46 -19.92
N ASN A 245 1.59 1.11 -20.51
CA ASN A 245 1.91 1.42 -21.90
C ASN A 245 2.99 0.47 -22.47
N SER A 246 2.57 -0.55 -23.22
CA SER A 246 3.43 -1.64 -23.75
C SER A 246 4.47 -1.20 -24.79
N HIS A 247 4.48 0.07 -25.18
CA HIS A 247 5.37 0.67 -26.17
C HIS A 247 6.44 1.60 -25.58
N GLU A 248 6.33 2.00 -24.29
CA GLU A 248 7.31 2.87 -23.63
C GLU A 248 8.11 2.07 -22.60
N VAL A 249 9.43 2.12 -22.74
CA VAL A 249 10.37 1.66 -21.70
C VAL A 249 10.35 2.69 -20.56
N ARG A 250 10.45 2.24 -19.30
CA ARG A 250 10.54 3.16 -18.15
C ARG A 250 11.80 4.03 -18.28
N SER A 251 11.63 5.30 -18.62
CA SER A 251 12.72 6.29 -18.48
C SER A 251 12.91 6.61 -16.99
N PRO A 252 14.16 6.64 -16.48
CA PRO A 252 14.46 7.01 -15.10
C PRO A 252 14.03 8.44 -14.75
#